data_AF-A0AAX3WF31-F1
#
_entry.id   AF-A0AAX3WF31-F1
#
_cell.length_a   1.000
_cell.length_b   1.000
_cell.length_c   1.000
_cell.angle_alpha   90.00
_cell.angle_beta   90.00
_cell.angle_gamma   90.00
#
_symmetry.space_group_name_H-M   'P 1'
#
loop_
_entity.id
_entity.type
_entity.pdbx_description
1 polymer ?
#
loop_
_entity_poly.entity_id
_entity_poly.type
_entity_poly.pdbx_seq_one_letter_code
_entity_poly.pdbx_strand_id
1 'polypeptide(L)' 'MPRRPAVADADLCRHALTPTEEAHVFVRDAVRATRASWSTPASADQAMLTVSAILAVDALFPELLTEPSSGGGPRD' A
#
# COMPACT_ATOMS: atom_id res chain seq x y z
N MET A 1 38.13 -5.48 25.59
CA MET A 1 36.87 -5.82 24.88
C MET A 1 36.12 -4.55 24.58
N PRO A 2 35.92 -4.15 23.30
CA PRO A 2 35.13 -2.95 23.00
C PRO A 2 33.64 -3.30 23.08
N ARG A 3 32.89 -2.56 23.91
CA ARG A 3 31.42 -2.61 23.92
C ARG A 3 30.91 -1.98 22.62
N ARG A 4 30.20 -2.76 21.80
CA ARG A 4 29.38 -2.22 20.71
C ARG A 4 28.22 -1.41 21.32
N PRO A 5 27.94 -0.18 20.87
CA PRO A 5 26.76 0.54 21.31
C PRO A 5 25.53 -0.11 20.65
N ALA A 6 24.70 -0.75 21.48
CA ALA A 6 23.34 -1.17 21.13
C ALA A 6 22.45 0.07 21.06
N VAL A 7 22.42 0.74 19.90
CA VAL A 7 21.56 1.92 19.69
C VAL A 7 20.78 1.86 18.37
N ALA A 8 20.97 0.82 17.54
CA ALA A 8 20.34 0.78 16.22
C ALA A 8 18.90 0.23 16.19
N ASP A 9 18.48 -0.58 17.17
CA ASP A 9 17.18 -1.27 17.10
C ASP A 9 16.00 -0.50 17.74
N ALA A 10 16.27 0.59 18.47
CA ALA A 10 15.23 1.31 19.22
C ALA A 10 14.55 2.45 18.44
N ASP A 11 15.05 2.82 17.25
CA ASP A 11 14.53 3.97 16.49
C ASP A 11 13.59 3.59 15.33
N LEU A 12 13.55 2.31 14.93
CA LEU A 12 12.66 1.84 13.87
C LEU A 12 11.17 1.95 14.23
N CYS A 13 10.84 1.90 15.54
CA CYS A 13 9.47 2.04 16.02
C CYS A 13 9.06 3.49 16.31
N ARG A 14 9.96 4.48 16.15
CA ARG A 14 9.75 5.88 16.57
C ARG A 14 9.77 6.88 15.42
N HIS A 15 9.80 6.43 14.17
CA HIS A 15 9.55 7.36 13.07
C HIS A 15 8.05 7.56 12.91
N ALA A 16 7.55 8.71 13.38
CA ALA A 16 6.23 9.17 12.99
C ALA A 16 6.23 9.32 11.46
N LEU A 17 5.24 8.72 10.81
CA LEU A 17 5.12 8.82 9.36
C LEU A 17 4.92 10.29 8.98
N THR A 18 5.53 10.69 7.86
CA THR A 18 5.18 11.95 7.23
C THR A 18 3.73 11.88 6.74
N PRO A 19 3.03 13.03 6.62
CA PRO A 19 1.66 13.03 6.08
C PRO A 19 1.53 12.35 4.72
N THR A 20 2.57 12.40 3.89
CA THR A 20 2.63 11.70 2.60
C THR A 20 2.72 10.20 2.78
N GLU A 21 3.57 9.70 3.68
CA GLU A 21 3.66 8.26 3.96
C GLU A 21 2.36 7.71 4.57
N GLU A 22 1.70 8.47 5.44
CA GLU A 22 0.36 8.12 5.96
C GLU A 22 -0.67 8.03 4.84
N ALA A 23 -0.68 9.00 3.92
CA ALA A 23 -1.57 8.97 2.76
C ALA A 23 -1.32 7.75 1.87
N HIS A 24 -0.05 7.37 1.63
CA HIS A 24 0.29 6.16 0.88
C HIS A 24 -0.22 4.89 1.56
N VAL A 25 -0.06 4.77 2.89
CA VAL A 25 -0.58 3.63 3.65
C VAL A 25 -2.10 3.56 3.56
N PHE A 26 -2.78 4.70 3.78
CA PHE A 26 -4.23 4.80 3.68
C PHE A 26 -4.73 4.37 2.29
N VAL A 27 -4.12 4.89 1.22
CA VAL A 27 -4.50 4.56 -0.15
C VAL A 27 -4.30 3.08 -0.45
N ARG A 28 -3.20 2.49 0.00
CA ARG A 28 -2.91 1.07 -0.18
C ARG A 28 -3.96 0.18 0.52
N ASP A 29 -4.37 0.55 1.72
CA ASP A 29 -5.40 -0.18 2.45
C ASP A 29 -6.79 0.00 1.83
N ALA A 30 -7.10 1.19 1.31
CA ALA A 30 -8.31 1.44 0.54
C ALA A 30 -8.37 0.55 -0.72
N VAL A 31 -7.28 0.46 -1.49
CA VAL A 31 -7.19 -0.45 -2.66
C VAL A 31 -7.42 -1.91 -2.25
N ARG A 32 -6.83 -2.35 -1.13
CA ARG A 32 -7.04 -3.72 -0.62
C ARG A 32 -8.49 -3.98 -0.25
N ALA A 33 -9.12 -3.06 0.47
CA ALA A 33 -10.53 -3.17 0.85
C ALA A 33 -11.46 -3.20 -0.38
N THR A 34 -11.18 -2.33 -1.36
CA THR A 34 -11.86 -2.30 -2.66
C THR A 34 -11.70 -3.61 -3.42
N ARG A 35 -10.50 -4.19 -3.50
CA ARG A 35 -10.30 -5.49 -4.17
C ARG A 35 -11.04 -6.60 -3.44
N ALA A 36 -11.08 -6.58 -2.11
CA ALA A 36 -11.82 -7.55 -1.33
C ALA A 36 -13.33 -7.48 -1.59
N SER A 37 -13.89 -6.27 -1.76
CA SER A 37 -15.32 -6.09 -2.01
C SER A 37 -15.78 -6.59 -3.38
N TRP A 38 -14.87 -6.81 -4.34
CA TRP A 38 -15.22 -7.35 -5.67
C TRP A 38 -15.81 -8.76 -5.63
N SER A 39 -15.51 -9.53 -4.58
CA SER A 39 -16.06 -10.87 -4.37
C SER A 39 -17.46 -10.88 -3.76
N THR A 40 -17.99 -9.71 -3.39
CA THR A 40 -19.31 -9.58 -2.75
C THR A 40 -20.31 -8.90 -3.68
N PRO A 41 -21.60 -9.30 -3.65
CA PRO A 41 -22.64 -8.58 -4.37
C PRO A 41 -22.71 -7.13 -3.86
N ALA A 42 -22.50 -6.17 -4.77
CA ALA A 42 -22.54 -4.75 -4.47
C ALA A 42 -23.73 -4.08 -5.15
N SER A 43 -24.27 -3.02 -4.54
CA SER A 43 -25.21 -2.15 -5.25
C SER A 43 -24.48 -1.36 -6.35
N ALA A 44 -25.24 -0.82 -7.32
CA ALA A 44 -24.67 -0.01 -8.39
C ALA A 44 -23.89 1.21 -7.84
N ASP A 45 -24.40 1.85 -6.79
CA ASP A 45 -23.75 2.99 -6.13
C ASP A 45 -22.42 2.59 -5.49
N GLN A 46 -22.38 1.43 -4.82
CA GLN A 46 -21.14 0.90 -4.24
C GLN A 46 -20.11 0.56 -5.32
N ALA A 47 -20.54 -0.04 -6.43
CA ALA A 47 -19.66 -0.33 -7.56
C ALA A 47 -19.07 0.95 -8.16
N MET A 48 -19.88 2.00 -8.33
CA MET A 48 -19.46 3.29 -8.85
C MET A 48 -18.46 4.01 -7.93
N LEU A 49 -18.69 3.99 -6.62
CA LEU A 49 -17.75 4.51 -5.63
C LEU A 49 -16.41 3.75 -5.67
N THR A 50 -16.49 2.43 -5.79
CA THR A 50 -15.31 1.55 -5.89
C THR A 50 -14.47 1.88 -7.12
N VAL A 51 -15.10 2.03 -8.28
CA VAL A 51 -14.42 2.42 -9.53
C VAL A 51 -13.80 3.82 -9.39
N SER A 52 -14.55 4.79 -8.85
CA SER A 52 -14.06 6.16 -8.66
C SER A 52 -12.85 6.22 -7.73
N ALA A 53 -12.86 5.42 -6.66
CA ALA A 53 -11.72 5.30 -5.76
C ALA A 53 -10.49 4.76 -6.49
N ILE A 54 -10.62 3.69 -7.28
CA ILE A 54 -9.48 3.13 -8.05
C ILE A 54 -8.93 4.17 -9.03
N LEU A 55 -9.79 4.88 -9.76
CA LEU A 55 -9.35 5.91 -10.70
C LEU A 55 -8.63 7.06 -10.00
N ALA A 56 -9.08 7.46 -8.81
CA ALA A 56 -8.40 8.46 -8.01
C ALA A 56 -7.02 7.97 -7.53
N VAL A 57 -6.91 6.69 -7.16
CA VAL A 57 -5.62 6.08 -6.81
C VAL A 57 -4.69 6.02 -8.02
N ASP A 58 -5.17 5.64 -9.20
CA ASP A 58 -4.38 5.62 -10.43
C ASP A 58 -3.82 7.00 -10.77
N ALA A 59 -4.62 8.05 -10.58
CA ALA A 59 -4.21 9.43 -10.86
C ALA A 59 -3.18 9.99 -9.87
N LEU A 60 -3.24 9.58 -8.60
CA LEU A 60 -2.41 10.14 -7.53
C LEU A 60 -1.19 9.27 -7.18
N PHE A 61 -1.33 7.96 -7.26
CA PHE A 61 -0.37 6.95 -6.80
C PHE A 61 -0.39 5.70 -7.72
N PRO A 62 -0.11 5.83 -9.03
CA PRO A 62 -0.24 4.74 -10.01
C PRO A 62 0.60 3.49 -9.67
N GLU A 63 1.73 3.68 -8.97
CA GLU A 63 2.60 2.62 -8.50
C GLU A 63 1.91 1.65 -7.52
N LEU A 64 0.84 2.08 -6.85
CA LEU A 64 0.09 1.25 -5.91
C LEU A 64 -0.88 0.29 -6.60
N LEU A 65 -1.22 0.54 -7.87
CA LEU A 65 -2.08 -0.33 -8.67
C LEU A 65 -1.28 -1.31 -9.53
N THR A 66 -0.04 -0.94 -9.87
CA THR A 66 0.88 -1.80 -10.62
C THR A 66 1.29 -2.96 -9.72
N GLU A 67 0.91 -4.19 -10.06
CA GLU A 67 1.45 -5.36 -9.36
C GLU A 67 2.98 -5.34 -9.50
N PRO A 68 3.74 -5.68 -8.44
CA PRO A 68 5.17 -5.86 -8.60
C PRO A 68 5.32 -6.96 -9.66
N SER A 69 5.87 -6.59 -10.82
CA SER A 69 6.25 -7.55 -11.85
C SER A 69 7.01 -8.64 -11.13
N SER A 70 6.39 -9.81 -10.99
CA SER A 70 7.03 -10.99 -10.45
C SER A 70 8.12 -11.33 -11.46
N GLY A 71 9.28 -10.72 -11.26
CA GLY A 71 10.46 -10.90 -12.08
C GLY A 71 10.81 -12.36 -11.97
N GLY A 72 10.36 -13.14 -12.95
CA GLY A 72 10.86 -14.47 -13.20
C GLY A 72 12.36 -14.36 -13.32
N GLY A 73 13.06 -14.72 -12.25
CA GLY A 73 14.51 -14.83 -12.30
C GLY A 73 14.88 -15.84 -13.38
N PRO A 74 15.98 -15.62 -14.12
CA PRO A 74 16.49 -16.64 -15.00
C PRO A 74 16.86 -17.85 -14.14
N ARG A 75 16.18 -18.96 -14.40
CA ARG A 75 16.68 -20.29 -14.01
C ARG A 75 17.77 -20.63 -15.01
N ASP A 76 19.01 -20.42 -14.62
CA ASP A 76 20.20 -21.11 -15.14
C ASP A 76 21.09 -21.50 -13.95
#